data_AF-A0A5Q6S115-F1
#
_entry.id   AF-A0A5Q6S115-F1
#
_cell.length_a   1.000
_cell.length_b   1.000
_cell.length_c   1.000
_cell.angle_alpha   90.00
_cell.angle_beta   90.00
_cell.angle_gamma   90.00
#
_symmetry.space_group_name_H-M   'P 1'
#
loop_
_entity.id
_entity.type
_entity.pdbx_description
1 polymer ?
#
loop_
_entity_poly.entity_id
_entity_poly.type
_entity_poly.pdbx_seq_one_letter_code
_entity_poly.pdbx_strand_id
1 'polypeptide(L)'
;MSDPLEVYRRKRDFTHTPEPAGDAPAAGGPGRFVVQRHRASRLHYDLRFEIDGVLVSWAVPKGPTLDPGTRRLAMHVEDHPIEYLYFEGVIPSREYGGGDVIVWDTGTWESVKTDDPRAAVEKGELHAEVHGQKLRGRLVLVRREGDGDAWMLLHKRDDHAVEGWDPEEHPRSVLSGRTNDEVKADPHFLWRSDAPAAEASVSLLPDPLPDDAIGELESLGKQGTWDVFGRPLKVTNLDKVLFPGDPPVTKRELLAYAARVAPVALPYLEGRALNLHRYPDGADKTGFWHKQRPAHAPEWLGSWKNAEADDGETTTYVVAEEPATVVWAANFGALEWHPWTSRTTAPHEPTYALIDLDPGESTSWADLLVLARLHRTALEHLGVTGRPKVTGRRGIQIWIPIVAGYSFDDTRAWVEKLSKTVGRVVPELVSWKWEVKERKGLARLDYTQNAVNKTLVAPYSPRPAFGAPVSVPLAWDELDDPDLRPDRWTIRTLLDRLESDGDPFRVLLGAAQELPEIR
;
A
#
# COMPACT_ATOMS: atom_id res chain seq x y z
N MET A 1 9.89 7.00 -37.49
CA MET A 1 10.53 5.89 -36.75
C MET A 1 9.45 5.29 -35.87
N SER A 2 9.30 3.96 -35.83
CA SER A 2 8.37 3.29 -34.92
C SER A 2 8.76 3.61 -33.48
N ASP A 3 7.77 3.74 -32.60
CA ASP A 3 8.02 3.98 -31.17
C ASP A 3 8.76 2.76 -30.57
N PRO A 4 10.02 2.90 -30.11
CA PRO A 4 10.81 1.79 -29.58
C PRO A 4 10.18 1.18 -28.31
N LEU A 5 9.33 1.92 -27.60
CA LEU A 5 8.63 1.46 -26.40
C LEU A 5 7.24 0.86 -26.69
N GLU A 6 6.83 0.74 -27.96
CA GLU A 6 5.48 0.28 -28.32
C GLU A 6 5.17 -1.12 -27.75
N VAL A 7 6.12 -2.05 -27.89
CA VAL A 7 5.97 -3.42 -27.38
C VAL A 7 5.95 -3.43 -25.84
N TYR A 8 6.78 -2.59 -25.21
CA TYR A 8 6.83 -2.45 -23.76
C TYR A 8 5.48 -1.95 -23.22
N ARG A 9 5.00 -0.81 -23.73
CA ARG A 9 3.73 -0.19 -23.32
C ARG A 9 2.53 -1.10 -23.57
N ARG A 10 2.53 -1.88 -24.66
CA ARG A 10 1.45 -2.83 -24.96
C ARG A 10 1.38 -4.01 -23.99
N LYS A 11 2.50 -4.39 -23.38
CA LYS A 11 2.58 -5.54 -22.47
C LYS A 11 2.22 -5.20 -21.01
N ARG A 12 2.03 -3.93 -20.65
CA ARG A 12 1.77 -3.48 -19.27
C ARG A 12 0.47 -2.71 -19.18
N ASP A 13 -0.18 -2.82 -18.03
CA ASP A 13 -1.25 -1.93 -17.62
C ASP A 13 -0.75 -0.96 -16.53
N PHE A 14 -0.40 0.26 -16.92
CA PHE A 14 0.14 1.28 -16.02
C PHE A 14 -0.88 1.83 -15.00
N THR A 15 -2.14 1.38 -15.06
CA THR A 15 -3.09 1.63 -13.97
C THR A 15 -2.91 0.65 -12.81
N HIS A 16 -2.22 -0.47 -13.04
CA HIS A 16 -2.04 -1.56 -12.07
C HIS A 16 -0.57 -1.82 -11.70
N THR A 17 0.38 -1.52 -12.59
CA THR A 17 1.82 -1.67 -12.30
C THR A 17 2.44 -0.36 -11.81
N PRO A 18 3.35 -0.40 -10.80
CA PRO A 18 4.15 0.76 -10.41
C PRO A 18 5.29 1.08 -11.40
N GLU A 19 5.42 0.31 -12.48
CA GLU A 19 6.45 0.51 -13.50
C GLU A 19 6.24 1.83 -14.28
N PRO A 20 7.33 2.52 -14.69
CA PRO A 20 7.22 3.75 -15.46
C PRO A 20 6.73 3.48 -16.90
N ALA A 21 5.85 4.34 -17.42
CA ALA A 21 5.36 4.28 -18.80
C ALA A 21 6.35 4.84 -19.84
N GLY A 22 7.28 5.67 -19.38
CA GLY A 22 8.30 6.38 -20.16
C GLY A 22 7.76 7.56 -20.98
N ASP A 23 8.50 8.66 -21.02
CA ASP A 23 8.25 9.77 -21.96
C ASP A 23 8.92 9.52 -23.34
N ALA A 24 8.78 10.45 -24.29
CA ALA A 24 9.43 10.34 -25.60
C ALA A 24 10.98 10.34 -25.44
N PRO A 25 11.73 9.52 -26.21
CA PRO A 25 13.19 9.42 -26.06
C PRO A 25 13.86 10.79 -26.21
N ALA A 26 14.56 11.26 -25.18
CA ALA A 26 15.42 12.42 -25.27
C ALA A 26 16.78 12.00 -25.87
N ALA A 27 17.25 12.72 -26.89
CA ALA A 27 18.54 12.43 -27.51
C ALA A 27 19.70 12.93 -26.63
N GLY A 28 20.64 12.05 -26.32
CA GLY A 28 21.95 12.40 -25.76
C GLY A 28 22.01 12.41 -24.23
N GLY A 29 22.51 11.30 -23.67
CA GLY A 29 22.98 11.16 -22.30
C GLY A 29 24.26 10.31 -22.26
N PRO A 30 25.02 10.32 -21.15
CA PRO A 30 26.13 9.38 -20.97
C PRO A 30 25.60 7.94 -21.04
N GLY A 31 26.33 7.02 -21.67
CA GLY A 31 25.92 5.62 -21.75
C GLY A 31 25.76 5.04 -20.35
N ARG A 32 24.53 4.82 -19.88
CA ARG A 32 24.22 4.21 -18.58
C ARG A 32 23.84 2.74 -18.74
N PHE A 33 24.11 1.96 -17.71
CA PHE A 33 23.64 0.59 -17.64
C PHE A 33 23.04 0.31 -16.26
N VAL A 34 22.14 -0.67 -16.22
CA VAL A 34 21.58 -1.20 -14.99
C VAL A 34 21.55 -2.71 -15.06
N VAL A 35 21.71 -3.33 -13.89
CA VAL A 35 21.37 -4.73 -13.67
C VAL A 35 20.33 -4.78 -12.58
N GLN A 36 19.14 -5.30 -12.89
CA GLN A 36 18.09 -5.50 -11.90
C GLN A 36 18.02 -6.97 -11.49
N ARG A 37 17.99 -7.25 -10.19
CA ARG A 37 17.74 -8.61 -9.67
C ARG A 37 16.24 -8.76 -9.46
N HIS A 38 15.65 -9.66 -10.24
CA HIS A 38 14.21 -9.80 -10.36
C HIS A 38 13.75 -11.21 -9.97
N ARG A 39 12.99 -11.32 -8.89
CA ARG A 39 12.33 -12.57 -8.46
C ARG A 39 10.89 -12.62 -8.96
N ALA A 40 10.75 -12.92 -10.25
CA ALA A 40 9.47 -13.26 -10.87
C ALA A 40 9.10 -14.73 -10.57
N SER A 41 8.47 -15.43 -11.53
CA SER A 41 8.28 -16.89 -11.43
C SER A 41 9.59 -17.67 -11.18
N ARG A 42 10.71 -17.11 -11.63
CA ARG A 42 12.08 -17.54 -11.33
C ARG A 42 12.95 -16.31 -11.15
N LEU A 43 13.96 -16.43 -10.29
CA LEU A 43 15.02 -15.44 -10.16
C LEU A 43 15.77 -15.32 -11.50
N HIS A 44 15.96 -14.08 -11.94
CA HIS A 44 16.83 -13.71 -13.05
C HIS A 44 17.37 -12.29 -12.83
N TYR A 45 18.30 -11.89 -13.69
CA TYR A 45 18.90 -10.57 -13.66
C TYR A 45 18.70 -9.89 -15.01
N ASP A 46 18.03 -8.74 -15.02
CA ASP A 46 17.84 -7.96 -16.23
C ASP A 46 19.03 -7.02 -16.42
N LEU A 47 19.93 -7.37 -17.36
CA LEU A 47 21.05 -6.53 -17.78
C LEU A 47 20.58 -5.60 -18.90
N ARG A 48 20.72 -4.29 -18.72
CA ARG A 48 20.21 -3.30 -19.66
C ARG A 48 21.22 -2.20 -19.93
N PHE A 49 21.31 -1.80 -21.20
CA PHE A 49 22.18 -0.71 -21.66
C PHE A 49 21.33 0.39 -22.29
N GLU A 50 21.56 1.64 -21.88
CA GLU A 50 20.99 2.80 -22.56
C GLU A 50 21.61 2.94 -23.95
N ILE A 51 20.76 2.82 -24.97
CA ILE A 51 21.09 3.00 -26.39
C ILE A 51 19.92 3.74 -27.04
N ASP A 52 20.20 4.85 -27.73
CA ASP A 52 19.21 5.66 -28.45
C ASP A 52 18.01 6.11 -27.60
N GLY A 53 18.24 6.41 -26.31
CA GLY A 53 17.20 6.92 -25.41
C GLY A 53 16.22 5.86 -24.89
N VAL A 54 16.56 4.57 -25.01
CA VAL A 54 15.86 3.44 -24.38
C VAL A 54 16.84 2.45 -23.74
N LEU A 55 16.34 1.57 -22.88
CA LEU A 55 17.09 0.50 -22.24
C LEU A 55 16.95 -0.81 -23.00
N VAL A 56 18.03 -1.21 -23.66
CA VAL A 56 18.06 -2.44 -24.45
C VAL A 56 18.55 -3.56 -23.57
N SER A 57 17.77 -4.64 -23.56
CA SER A 57 17.60 -5.44 -22.34
C SER A 57 17.77 -6.93 -22.58
N TRP A 58 18.42 -7.59 -21.63
CA TRP A 58 18.60 -9.04 -21.61
C TRP A 58 18.28 -9.61 -20.23
N ALA A 59 17.41 -10.61 -20.18
CA ALA A 59 17.18 -11.41 -18.98
C ALA A 59 18.26 -12.51 -18.86
N VAL A 60 19.02 -12.51 -17.77
CA VAL A 60 20.15 -13.41 -17.49
C VAL A 60 19.80 -14.31 -16.30
N PRO A 61 19.32 -15.55 -16.50
CA PRO A 61 18.76 -16.38 -15.42
C PRO A 61 19.73 -16.70 -14.27
N LYS A 62 21.04 -16.80 -14.57
CA LYS A 62 22.07 -17.05 -13.56
C LYS A 62 22.91 -15.81 -13.24
N GLY A 63 22.42 -14.63 -13.60
CA GLY A 63 23.10 -13.35 -13.40
C GLY A 63 24.35 -13.12 -14.27
N PRO A 64 24.78 -11.85 -14.40
CA PRO A 64 26.08 -11.51 -14.98
C PRO A 64 27.24 -12.12 -14.19
N THR A 65 28.42 -12.19 -14.82
CA THR A 65 29.61 -12.82 -14.24
C THR A 65 30.83 -11.97 -14.47
N LEU A 66 31.76 -11.93 -13.51
CA LEU A 66 33.13 -11.43 -13.72
C LEU A 66 34.14 -12.57 -13.97
N ASP A 67 33.70 -13.82 -13.86
CA ASP A 67 34.54 -14.97 -14.20
C ASP A 67 34.65 -15.14 -15.73
N PRO A 68 35.85 -14.97 -16.32
CA PRO A 68 36.06 -15.11 -17.77
C PRO A 68 35.97 -16.56 -18.26
N GLY A 69 36.02 -17.56 -17.36
CA GLY A 69 35.80 -18.96 -17.69
C GLY A 69 34.32 -19.34 -17.85
N THR A 70 33.42 -18.50 -17.34
CA THR A 70 31.99 -18.78 -17.30
C THR A 70 31.23 -18.10 -18.44
N ARG A 71 30.31 -18.84 -19.06
CA ARG A 71 29.42 -18.31 -20.11
C ARG A 71 27.97 -18.31 -19.61
N ARG A 72 27.29 -17.17 -19.66
CA ARG A 72 25.90 -17.02 -19.15
C ARG A 72 24.92 -16.91 -20.33
N LEU A 73 23.80 -17.61 -20.25
CA LEU A 73 22.69 -17.40 -21.18
C LEU A 73 22.04 -16.05 -20.89
N ALA A 74 21.78 -15.26 -21.91
CA ALA A 74 21.12 -13.97 -21.85
C ALA A 74 20.00 -13.96 -22.89
N MET A 75 18.75 -13.79 -22.50
CA MET A 75 17.61 -13.73 -23.43
C MET A 75 17.30 -12.27 -23.73
N HIS A 76 17.38 -11.86 -24.99
CA HIS A 76 17.01 -10.51 -25.39
C HIS A 76 15.49 -10.32 -25.20
N VAL A 77 15.11 -9.24 -24.55
CA VAL A 77 13.70 -8.90 -24.27
C VAL A 77 13.37 -7.53 -24.85
N GLU A 78 12.12 -7.09 -24.75
CA GLU A 78 11.74 -5.76 -25.24
C GLU A 78 12.54 -4.63 -24.59
N ASP A 79 12.69 -3.51 -25.30
CA ASP A 79 13.33 -2.31 -24.77
C ASP A 79 12.48 -1.71 -23.65
N HIS A 80 13.13 -1.09 -22.67
CA HIS A 80 12.48 -0.50 -21.50
C HIS A 80 12.72 1.02 -21.46
N PRO A 81 11.85 1.79 -20.79
CA PRO A 81 12.03 3.22 -20.63
C PRO A 81 13.28 3.53 -19.79
N ILE A 82 13.91 4.69 -20.00
CA ILE A 82 15.13 5.09 -19.29
C ILE A 82 14.92 5.20 -17.78
N GLU A 83 13.72 5.59 -17.36
CA GLU A 83 13.28 5.69 -15.98
C GLU A 83 13.38 4.34 -15.25
N TYR A 84 13.39 3.22 -15.99
CA TYR A 84 13.55 1.88 -15.44
C TYR A 84 14.97 1.61 -14.91
N LEU A 85 15.97 2.45 -15.22
CA LEU A 85 17.34 2.39 -14.68
C LEU A 85 17.38 2.35 -13.16
N TYR A 86 16.34 2.89 -12.53
CA TYR A 86 16.33 3.12 -11.10
C TYR A 86 15.14 2.47 -10.39
N PHE A 87 14.35 1.67 -11.10
CA PHE A 87 13.15 1.05 -10.54
C PHE A 87 13.50 -0.09 -9.57
N GLU A 88 12.99 0.03 -8.34
CA GLU A 88 12.93 -1.01 -7.31
C GLU A 88 11.51 -1.09 -6.74
N GLY A 89 11.02 -2.29 -6.46
CA GLY A 89 9.68 -2.47 -5.90
C GLY A 89 9.08 -3.84 -6.17
N VAL A 90 7.78 -3.96 -5.91
CA VAL A 90 7.01 -5.17 -6.18
C VAL A 90 6.07 -4.93 -7.34
N ILE A 91 6.30 -5.64 -8.45
CA ILE A 91 5.38 -5.71 -9.59
C ILE A 91 4.29 -6.74 -9.23
N PRO A 92 2.99 -6.40 -9.35
CA PRO A 92 1.91 -7.31 -8.98
C PRO A 92 2.00 -8.65 -9.71
N SER A 93 1.70 -9.76 -9.02
CA SER A 93 1.91 -11.13 -9.53
C SER A 93 1.09 -11.50 -10.78
N ARG A 94 0.07 -10.69 -11.13
CA ARG A 94 -0.76 -10.88 -12.33
C ARG A 94 -0.31 -10.02 -13.51
N GLU A 95 0.58 -9.07 -13.28
CA GLU A 95 1.17 -8.24 -14.31
C GLU A 95 2.32 -8.98 -15.01
N TYR A 96 2.63 -8.55 -16.24
CA TYR A 96 3.75 -9.09 -16.99
C TYR A 96 5.06 -8.78 -16.27
N GLY A 97 5.79 -9.81 -15.85
CA GLY A 97 6.98 -9.63 -15.00
C GLY A 97 6.65 -9.46 -13.52
N GLY A 98 5.50 -9.94 -13.03
CA GLY A 98 5.16 -9.91 -11.62
C GLY A 98 6.21 -10.58 -10.71
N GLY A 99 6.63 -9.88 -9.66
CA GLY A 99 7.77 -10.24 -8.82
C GLY A 99 8.34 -9.04 -8.07
N ASP A 100 9.32 -9.28 -7.20
CA ASP A 100 10.08 -8.20 -6.56
C ASP A 100 11.37 -7.90 -7.35
N VAL A 101 11.70 -6.62 -7.46
CA VAL A 101 12.79 -6.09 -8.27
C VAL A 101 13.65 -5.17 -7.41
N ILE A 102 14.97 -5.33 -7.50
CA ILE A 102 15.95 -4.38 -6.97
C ILE A 102 16.98 -4.03 -8.04
N VAL A 103 17.57 -2.84 -7.97
CA VAL A 103 18.73 -2.41 -8.76
C VAL A 103 19.99 -3.02 -8.15
N TRP A 104 20.36 -4.18 -8.67
CA TRP A 104 21.50 -4.95 -8.20
C TRP A 104 22.84 -4.30 -8.55
N ASP A 105 22.95 -3.63 -9.70
CA ASP A 105 24.10 -2.81 -10.05
C ASP A 105 23.70 -1.69 -11.03
N THR A 106 24.46 -0.60 -11.06
CA THR A 106 24.25 0.50 -12.00
C THR A 106 25.55 1.29 -12.17
N GLY A 107 25.69 1.94 -13.32
CA GLY A 107 26.86 2.75 -13.64
C GLY A 107 26.85 3.26 -15.07
N THR A 108 28.03 3.58 -15.59
CA THR A 108 28.21 3.97 -16.99
C THR A 108 28.81 2.83 -17.81
N TRP A 109 28.64 2.88 -19.12
CA TRP A 109 29.27 1.96 -20.05
C TRP A 109 29.68 2.66 -21.33
N GLU A 110 30.66 2.07 -22.02
CA GLU A 110 31.15 2.54 -23.32
C GLU A 110 31.14 1.38 -24.34
N SER A 111 30.74 1.69 -25.57
CA SER A 111 30.85 0.74 -26.67
C SER A 111 32.30 0.67 -27.15
N VAL A 112 32.88 -0.53 -27.16
CA VAL A 112 34.32 -0.70 -27.43
C VAL A 112 34.64 -0.83 -28.92
N LYS A 113 33.71 -1.38 -29.71
CA LYS A 113 33.97 -1.76 -31.12
C LYS A 113 33.28 -0.87 -32.16
N THR A 114 32.37 0.01 -31.73
CA THR A 114 31.54 0.78 -32.65
C THR A 114 30.98 2.03 -32.00
N ASP A 115 30.78 3.07 -32.79
CA ASP A 115 30.05 4.28 -32.39
C ASP A 115 28.52 4.13 -32.59
N ASP A 116 28.07 3.01 -33.17
CA ASP A 116 26.66 2.67 -33.39
C ASP A 116 26.30 1.37 -32.65
N PRO A 117 26.05 1.45 -31.34
CA PRO A 117 25.73 0.27 -30.53
C PRO A 117 24.39 -0.38 -30.91
N ARG A 118 23.44 0.38 -31.49
CA ARG A 118 22.16 -0.15 -31.99
C ARG A 118 22.38 -1.11 -33.13
N ALA A 119 23.13 -0.71 -34.15
CA ALA A 119 23.46 -1.57 -35.27
C ALA A 119 24.28 -2.80 -34.85
N ALA A 120 25.12 -2.68 -33.81
CA ALA A 120 25.84 -3.81 -33.22
C ALA A 120 24.90 -4.86 -32.60
N VAL A 121 23.91 -4.41 -31.81
CA VAL A 121 22.88 -5.31 -31.25
C VAL A 121 22.09 -5.99 -32.37
N GLU A 122 21.68 -5.25 -33.40
CA GLU A 122 20.97 -5.82 -34.56
C GLU A 122 21.80 -6.89 -35.28
N LYS A 123 23.11 -6.65 -35.45
CA LYS A 123 24.06 -7.62 -36.03
C LYS A 123 24.34 -8.82 -35.13
N GLY A 124 23.96 -8.77 -33.85
CA GLY A 124 24.08 -9.88 -32.92
C GLY A 124 25.35 -9.89 -32.09
N GLU A 125 26.05 -8.76 -31.94
CA GLU A 125 27.28 -8.66 -31.15
C GLU A 125 27.38 -7.29 -30.47
N LEU A 126 27.53 -7.26 -29.14
CA LEU A 126 27.76 -6.03 -28.36
C LEU A 126 28.96 -6.21 -27.42
N HIS A 127 29.90 -5.26 -27.44
CA HIS A 127 31.05 -5.20 -26.54
C HIS A 127 30.92 -3.94 -25.70
N ALA A 128 30.71 -4.11 -24.41
CA ALA A 128 30.48 -3.03 -23.46
C ALA A 128 31.59 -3.04 -22.41
N GLU A 129 32.33 -1.94 -22.31
CA GLU A 129 33.17 -1.66 -21.15
C GLU A 129 32.26 -1.06 -20.07
N VAL A 130 32.10 -1.75 -18.93
CA VAL A 130 31.18 -1.31 -17.86
C VAL A 130 31.93 -0.77 -16.65
N HIS A 131 31.38 0.29 -16.06
CA HIS A 131 31.92 0.99 -14.89
C HIS A 131 30.85 1.07 -13.79
N GLY A 132 30.45 -0.10 -13.26
CA GLY A 132 29.47 -0.25 -12.19
C GLY A 132 30.07 -0.24 -10.78
N GLN A 133 29.21 -0.45 -9.79
CA GLN A 133 29.64 -0.68 -8.41
C GLN A 133 30.08 -2.13 -8.21
N LYS A 134 29.36 -3.09 -8.79
CA LYS A 134 29.67 -4.53 -8.70
C LYS A 134 30.35 -5.06 -9.96
N LEU A 135 29.88 -4.67 -11.13
CA LEU A 135 30.43 -5.08 -12.42
C LEU A 135 31.36 -4.01 -12.97
N ARG A 136 32.62 -4.38 -13.17
CA ARG A 136 33.62 -3.57 -13.85
C ARG A 136 34.35 -4.43 -14.86
N GLY A 137 34.76 -3.85 -15.99
CA GLY A 137 35.48 -4.55 -17.04
C GLY A 137 34.62 -4.80 -18.28
N ARG A 138 35.10 -5.66 -19.17
CA ARG A 138 34.52 -5.80 -20.51
C ARG A 138 33.56 -6.97 -20.62
N LEU A 139 32.28 -6.65 -20.75
CA LEU A 139 31.23 -7.60 -21.07
C LEU A 139 31.06 -7.74 -22.59
N VAL A 140 30.78 -8.97 -23.02
CA VAL A 140 30.51 -9.29 -24.43
C VAL A 140 29.23 -10.11 -24.52
N LEU A 141 28.31 -9.61 -25.33
CA LEU A 141 27.05 -10.26 -25.71
C LEU A 141 27.15 -10.72 -27.16
N VAL A 142 26.90 -12.01 -27.42
CA VAL A 142 26.85 -12.57 -28.79
C VAL A 142 25.59 -13.39 -28.98
N ARG A 143 24.81 -13.08 -30.01
CA ARG A 143 23.59 -13.83 -30.37
C ARG A 143 23.96 -15.22 -30.89
N ARG A 144 23.21 -16.24 -30.48
CA ARG A 144 23.37 -17.60 -31.01
C ARG A 144 22.76 -17.70 -32.39
N GLU A 145 23.43 -18.42 -33.29
CA GLU A 145 22.87 -18.73 -34.60
C GLU A 145 21.64 -19.65 -34.48
N GLY A 146 20.55 -19.29 -35.15
CA GLY A 146 19.35 -20.12 -35.26
C GLY A 146 18.33 -20.03 -34.11
N ASP A 147 18.63 -19.29 -33.05
CA ASP A 147 17.76 -19.13 -31.88
C ASP A 147 17.59 -17.63 -31.57
N GLY A 148 16.53 -17.04 -32.13
CA GLY A 148 16.42 -15.59 -32.41
C GLY A 148 16.78 -14.66 -31.25
N ASP A 149 16.23 -14.91 -30.06
CA ASP A 149 16.42 -14.05 -28.89
C ASP A 149 17.48 -14.57 -27.91
N ALA A 150 18.15 -15.69 -28.21
CA ALA A 150 19.12 -16.31 -27.31
C ALA A 150 20.54 -15.75 -27.53
N TRP A 151 21.12 -15.17 -26.49
CA TRP A 151 22.47 -14.60 -26.48
C TRP A 151 23.36 -15.28 -25.44
N MET A 152 24.66 -15.12 -25.63
CA MET A 152 25.69 -15.50 -24.67
C MET A 152 26.36 -14.25 -24.12
N LEU A 153 26.32 -14.11 -22.79
CA LEU A 153 27.06 -13.11 -22.03
C LEU A 153 28.37 -13.72 -21.52
N LEU A 154 29.48 -13.03 -21.75
CA LEU A 154 30.82 -13.38 -21.30
C LEU A 154 31.51 -12.16 -20.71
N HIS A 155 32.38 -12.38 -19.73
CA HIS A 155 33.36 -11.38 -19.30
C HIS A 155 34.71 -11.66 -19.97
N LYS A 156 35.42 -10.62 -20.40
CA LYS A 156 36.78 -10.78 -20.91
C LYS A 156 37.75 -10.96 -19.74
N ARG A 157 38.90 -11.55 -20.06
CA ARG A 157 40.00 -11.62 -19.10
C ARG A 157 40.72 -10.27 -19.12
N ASP A 158 40.40 -9.45 -18.14
CA ASP A 158 40.96 -8.12 -17.89
C ASP A 158 41.31 -7.95 -16.40
N ASP A 159 41.67 -6.74 -15.98
CA ASP A 159 42.09 -6.41 -14.62
C ASP A 159 40.95 -6.52 -13.59
N HIS A 160 39.71 -6.69 -14.03
CA HIS A 160 38.52 -6.84 -13.18
C HIS A 160 37.99 -8.28 -13.14
N ALA A 161 38.67 -9.22 -13.80
CA ALA A 161 38.26 -10.62 -13.81
C ALA A 161 38.38 -11.27 -12.42
N VAL A 162 37.31 -11.95 -11.99
CA VAL A 162 37.25 -12.67 -10.71
C VAL A 162 36.84 -14.12 -10.95
N GLU A 163 37.75 -15.05 -10.72
CA GLU A 163 37.49 -16.49 -10.87
C GLU A 163 36.46 -16.96 -9.84
N GLY A 164 35.49 -17.78 -10.27
CA GLY A 164 34.44 -18.29 -9.39
C GLY A 164 33.36 -17.27 -8.99
N TRP A 165 33.32 -16.09 -9.63
CA TRP A 165 32.34 -15.03 -9.32
C TRP A 165 30.89 -15.53 -9.34
N ASP A 166 30.18 -15.27 -8.23
CA ASP A 166 28.75 -15.57 -8.09
C ASP A 166 27.96 -14.29 -7.77
N PRO A 167 27.00 -13.88 -8.64
CA PRO A 167 26.16 -12.71 -8.37
C PRO A 167 25.32 -12.82 -7.09
N GLU A 168 25.00 -14.04 -6.62
CA GLU A 168 24.22 -14.24 -5.39
C GLU A 168 24.99 -13.89 -4.11
N GLU A 169 26.32 -13.80 -4.15
CA GLU A 169 27.14 -13.30 -3.02
C GLU A 169 26.95 -11.80 -2.78
N HIS A 170 26.25 -11.10 -3.68
CA HIS A 170 26.00 -9.66 -3.62
C HIS A 170 24.49 -9.33 -3.64
N PRO A 171 23.67 -9.81 -2.68
CA PRO A 171 22.21 -9.80 -2.79
C PRO A 171 21.54 -8.43 -2.58
N ARG A 172 22.30 -7.39 -2.22
CA ARG A 172 21.79 -6.06 -1.85
C ARG A 172 21.80 -5.09 -3.02
N SER A 173 20.82 -4.20 -3.08
CA SER A 173 20.75 -3.09 -4.02
C SER A 173 21.94 -2.14 -3.87
N VAL A 174 22.41 -1.58 -4.98
CA VAL A 174 23.41 -0.50 -4.98
C VAL A 174 22.78 0.89 -4.80
N LEU A 175 21.45 0.99 -4.91
CA LEU A 175 20.70 2.22 -4.66
C LEU A 175 20.21 2.27 -3.21
N SER A 176 19.42 1.28 -2.79
CA SER A 176 18.77 1.28 -1.48
C SER A 176 19.53 0.50 -0.40
N GLY A 177 20.53 -0.31 -0.77
CA GLY A 177 21.18 -1.25 0.15
C GLY A 177 20.30 -2.44 0.57
N ARG A 178 19.06 -2.51 0.07
CA ARG A 178 18.07 -3.53 0.46
C ARG A 178 18.22 -4.82 -0.33
N THR A 179 17.84 -5.92 0.27
CA THR A 179 17.62 -7.20 -0.41
C THR A 179 16.21 -7.24 -1.01
N ASN A 180 16.01 -8.13 -1.98
CA ASN A 180 14.68 -8.42 -2.50
C ASN A 180 13.67 -8.83 -1.40
N ASP A 181 14.10 -9.51 -0.32
CA ASP A 181 13.22 -9.86 0.80
C ASP A 181 12.79 -8.63 1.58
N GLU A 182 13.71 -7.71 1.83
CA GLU A 182 13.44 -6.43 2.50
C GLU A 182 12.54 -5.52 1.64
N VAL A 183 12.66 -5.55 0.30
CA VAL A 183 11.77 -4.81 -0.62
C VAL A 183 10.38 -5.44 -0.70
N LYS A 184 10.31 -6.77 -0.73
CA LYS A 184 9.03 -7.49 -0.69
C LYS A 184 8.29 -7.29 0.63
N ALA A 185 9.02 -7.20 1.73
CA ALA A 185 8.47 -6.99 3.07
C ALA A 185 8.02 -5.53 3.32
N ASP A 186 8.40 -4.57 2.46
CA ASP A 186 8.18 -3.15 2.72
C ASP A 186 7.77 -2.36 1.46
N PRO A 187 6.47 -2.38 1.11
CA PRO A 187 5.91 -1.61 0.01
C PRO A 187 5.71 -0.11 0.33
N HIS A 188 6.18 0.41 1.47
CA HIS A 188 5.84 1.75 1.98
C HIS A 188 6.84 2.84 1.56
N PHE A 189 7.89 2.49 0.85
CA PHE A 189 8.82 3.45 0.25
C PHE A 189 8.58 3.52 -1.26
N LEU A 190 8.23 4.70 -1.76
CA LEU A 190 8.21 4.97 -3.19
C LEU A 190 9.59 5.42 -3.60
N TRP A 191 10.15 4.71 -4.58
CA TRP A 191 11.39 5.13 -5.19
C TRP A 191 11.14 6.32 -6.14
N ARG A 192 11.95 7.39 -6.08
CA ARG A 192 11.82 8.60 -6.91
C ARG A 192 12.94 8.79 -7.95
N SER A 193 12.50 8.85 -9.23
CA SER A 193 13.16 9.37 -10.47
C SER A 193 14.44 10.15 -10.34
N ASP A 194 14.26 11.17 -9.54
CA ASP A 194 14.84 12.48 -9.68
C ASP A 194 15.64 12.86 -8.42
N ALA A 195 15.72 11.95 -7.45
CA ALA A 195 16.38 12.16 -6.18
C ALA A 195 17.71 11.37 -6.08
N PRO A 196 18.73 11.90 -5.39
CA PRO A 196 19.96 11.16 -5.08
C PRO A 196 19.68 9.86 -4.33
N ALA A 197 20.52 8.83 -4.49
CA ALA A 197 20.28 7.49 -3.92
C ALA A 197 19.99 7.46 -2.40
N ALA A 198 20.57 8.39 -1.63
CA ALA A 198 20.31 8.53 -0.19
C ALA A 198 18.90 9.05 0.15
N GLU A 199 18.20 9.65 -0.82
CA GLU A 199 16.89 10.31 -0.69
C GLU A 199 15.85 9.71 -1.66
N ALA A 200 16.28 8.79 -2.53
CA ALA A 200 15.44 8.19 -3.56
C ALA A 200 14.38 7.26 -2.97
N SER A 201 14.59 6.76 -1.75
CA SER A 201 13.62 5.98 -0.99
C SER A 201 12.74 6.93 -0.17
N VAL A 202 11.63 7.38 -0.74
CA VAL A 202 10.70 8.28 -0.05
C VAL A 202 9.67 7.46 0.73
N SER A 203 9.66 7.62 2.05
CA SER A 203 8.56 7.10 2.87
C SER A 203 7.25 7.70 2.35
N LEU A 204 6.31 6.84 1.98
CA LEU A 204 4.94 7.24 1.63
C LEU A 204 4.08 7.50 2.87
N LEU A 205 4.64 7.26 4.05
CA LEU A 205 4.08 7.69 5.32
C LEU A 205 4.62 9.09 5.62
N PRO A 206 3.77 10.07 5.98
CA PRO A 206 4.25 11.33 6.52
C PRO A 206 5.19 11.06 7.69
N ASP A 207 6.22 11.89 7.87
CA ASP A 207 7.15 11.71 8.98
C ASP A 207 6.35 11.62 10.29
N PRO A 208 6.62 10.60 11.14
CA PRO A 208 5.99 10.51 12.43
C PRO A 208 6.29 11.79 13.21
N LEU A 209 5.36 12.21 14.06
CA LEU A 209 5.60 13.36 14.91
C LEU A 209 6.90 13.12 15.70
N PRO A 210 7.88 14.05 15.66
CA PRO A 210 9.12 13.92 16.41
C PRO A 210 8.89 13.62 17.91
N ASP A 211 9.76 12.82 18.52
CA ASP A 211 9.59 12.40 19.92
C ASP A 211 9.62 13.58 20.90
N ASP A 212 10.34 14.66 20.58
CA ASP A 212 10.33 15.90 21.35
C ASP A 212 8.94 16.56 21.34
N ALA A 213 8.24 16.57 20.20
CA ALA A 213 6.87 17.09 20.12
C ALA A 213 5.88 16.23 20.93
N ILE A 214 6.10 14.91 21.04
CA ILE A 214 5.32 14.09 21.99
C ILE A 214 5.73 14.39 23.44
N GLY A 215 7.03 14.56 23.70
CA GLY A 215 7.56 14.96 25.01
C GLY A 215 6.98 16.28 25.51
N GLU A 216 6.71 17.24 24.61
CA GLU A 216 5.98 18.47 24.93
C GLU A 216 4.59 18.17 25.49
N LEU A 217 3.80 17.34 24.79
CA LEU A 217 2.49 16.91 25.28
C LEU A 217 2.60 16.24 26.64
N GLU A 218 3.59 15.39 26.87
CA GLU A 218 3.81 14.71 28.15
C GLU A 218 4.15 15.68 29.29
N SER A 219 4.92 16.73 28.99
CA SER A 219 5.33 17.75 29.96
C SER A 219 4.21 18.72 30.37
N LEU A 220 3.13 18.81 29.58
CA LEU A 220 1.99 19.68 29.90
C LEU A 220 1.32 19.26 31.21
N GLY A 221 0.80 20.24 31.97
CA GLY A 221 -0.10 19.98 33.10
C GLY A 221 -1.45 19.41 32.65
N LYS A 222 -2.55 19.73 33.33
CA LYS A 222 -3.90 19.23 32.94
C LYS A 222 -4.43 19.79 31.61
N GLN A 223 -3.83 20.87 31.12
CA GLN A 223 -4.21 21.59 29.91
C GLN A 223 -3.04 22.43 29.41
N GLY A 224 -3.07 22.83 28.14
CA GLY A 224 -2.06 23.67 27.52
C GLY A 224 -2.34 23.93 26.05
N THR A 225 -1.38 24.55 25.38
CA THR A 225 -1.31 24.61 23.91
C THR A 225 -0.17 23.69 23.49
N TRP A 226 -0.46 22.78 22.58
CA TRP A 226 0.50 21.84 22.02
C TRP A 226 0.64 22.13 20.53
N ASP A 227 1.87 22.29 20.03
CA ASP A 227 2.11 22.38 18.59
C ASP A 227 2.19 20.97 18.02
N VAL A 228 1.25 20.63 17.14
CA VAL A 228 1.16 19.29 16.56
C VAL A 228 1.06 19.41 15.04
N PHE A 229 2.08 18.89 14.34
CA PHE A 229 2.25 19.06 12.89
C PHE A 229 2.20 20.53 12.43
N GLY A 230 2.81 21.45 13.19
CA GLY A 230 2.82 22.89 12.86
C GLY A 230 1.48 23.59 13.13
N ARG A 231 0.54 22.93 13.84
CA ARG A 231 -0.75 23.50 14.23
C ARG A 231 -0.81 23.69 15.74
N PRO A 232 -1.05 24.92 16.23
CA PRO A 232 -1.31 25.12 17.65
C PRO A 232 -2.68 24.55 18.02
N LEU A 233 -2.68 23.57 18.92
CA LEU A 233 -3.88 22.90 19.42
C LEU A 233 -4.04 23.11 20.93
N LYS A 234 -5.12 23.78 21.33
CA LYS A 234 -5.48 23.89 22.75
C LYS A 234 -6.02 22.55 23.24
N VAL A 235 -5.30 21.93 24.18
CA VAL A 235 -5.65 20.65 24.80
C VAL A 235 -6.06 20.86 26.24
N THR A 236 -7.10 20.15 26.69
CA THR A 236 -7.66 20.28 28.05
C THR A 236 -8.05 18.92 28.60
N ASN A 237 -8.10 18.82 29.93
CA ASN A 237 -8.46 17.60 30.65
C ASN A 237 -7.56 16.40 30.28
N LEU A 238 -6.25 16.64 30.16
CA LEU A 238 -5.30 15.65 29.68
C LEU A 238 -5.26 14.37 30.52
N ASP A 239 -5.44 14.50 31.84
CA ASP A 239 -5.43 13.36 32.77
C ASP A 239 -6.81 12.68 32.89
N LYS A 240 -7.82 13.12 32.13
CA LYS A 240 -9.15 12.50 32.17
C LYS A 240 -9.07 11.08 31.61
N VAL A 241 -9.55 10.11 32.38
CA VAL A 241 -9.72 8.73 31.90
C VAL A 241 -10.81 8.71 30.83
N LEU A 242 -10.45 8.24 29.63
CA LEU A 242 -11.38 8.07 28.51
C LEU A 242 -11.70 6.62 28.22
N PHE A 243 -10.83 5.68 28.56
CA PHE A 243 -11.15 4.26 28.44
C PHE A 243 -10.89 3.53 29.75
N PRO A 244 -11.80 2.65 30.17
CA PRO A 244 -11.50 1.73 31.26
C PRO A 244 -10.34 0.83 30.83
N GLY A 245 -9.52 0.40 31.78
CA GLY A 245 -8.32 -0.39 31.52
C GLY A 245 -7.58 -0.67 32.81
N ASP A 246 -6.56 -1.52 32.74
CA ASP A 246 -5.61 -1.76 33.82
C ASP A 246 -4.17 -1.69 33.26
N PRO A 247 -3.49 -0.52 33.33
CA PRO A 247 -4.00 0.76 33.83
C PRO A 247 -5.02 1.41 32.87
N PRO A 248 -5.90 2.31 33.35
CA PRO A 248 -6.86 3.03 32.50
C PRO A 248 -6.13 3.92 31.48
N VAL A 249 -6.81 4.26 30.38
CA VAL A 249 -6.24 5.11 29.32
C VAL A 249 -6.77 6.53 29.46
N THR A 250 -5.84 7.48 29.55
CA THR A 250 -6.13 8.92 29.65
C THR A 250 -6.32 9.59 28.29
N LYS A 251 -6.89 10.81 28.31
CA LYS A 251 -6.97 11.67 27.13
C LYS A 251 -5.59 11.98 26.57
N ARG A 252 -4.59 12.20 27.42
CA ARG A 252 -3.20 12.43 27.01
C ARG A 252 -2.64 11.28 26.18
N GLU A 253 -2.82 10.05 26.65
CA GLU A 253 -2.39 8.85 25.92
C GLU A 253 -3.12 8.71 24.58
N LEU A 254 -4.43 8.98 24.53
CA LEU A 254 -5.18 8.98 23.28
C LEU A 254 -4.64 10.03 22.29
N LEU A 255 -4.25 11.21 22.75
CA LEU A 255 -3.66 12.26 21.91
C LEU A 255 -2.28 11.88 21.38
N ALA A 256 -1.43 11.30 22.23
CA ALA A 256 -0.11 10.81 21.82
C ALA A 256 -0.25 9.70 20.77
N TYR A 257 -1.17 8.76 20.98
CA TYR A 257 -1.52 7.73 20.00
C TYR A 257 -2.02 8.35 18.69
N ALA A 258 -3.00 9.25 18.77
CA ALA A 258 -3.60 9.88 17.59
C ALA A 258 -2.53 10.61 16.77
N ALA A 259 -1.59 11.31 17.40
CA ALA A 259 -0.51 11.99 16.69
C ALA A 259 0.47 11.01 16.03
N ARG A 260 0.85 9.93 16.71
CA ARG A 260 1.76 8.92 16.14
C ARG A 260 1.13 8.13 14.99
N VAL A 261 -0.17 7.81 15.08
CA VAL A 261 -0.86 7.02 14.05
C VAL A 261 -1.42 7.86 12.91
N ALA A 262 -1.64 9.17 13.11
CA ALA A 262 -2.28 10.03 12.12
C ALA A 262 -1.61 9.98 10.74
N PRO A 263 -0.27 9.98 10.59
CA PRO A 263 0.38 9.81 9.30
C PRO A 263 -0.06 8.56 8.52
N VAL A 264 -0.17 7.42 9.20
CA VAL A 264 -0.55 6.13 8.61
C VAL A 264 -2.07 6.07 8.39
N ALA A 265 -2.86 6.68 9.26
CA ALA A 265 -4.31 6.69 9.17
C ALA A 265 -4.85 7.66 8.11
N LEU A 266 -4.17 8.79 7.89
CA LEU A 266 -4.64 9.89 7.06
C LEU A 266 -5.02 9.48 5.63
N PRO A 267 -4.26 8.65 4.89
CA PRO A 267 -4.64 8.25 3.53
C PRO A 267 -6.02 7.58 3.42
N TYR A 268 -6.52 6.97 4.49
CA TYR A 268 -7.85 6.37 4.55
C TYR A 268 -8.97 7.36 4.90
N LEU A 269 -8.60 8.56 5.38
CA LEU A 269 -9.49 9.64 5.79
C LEU A 269 -9.47 10.80 4.78
N GLU A 270 -8.40 10.93 4.00
CA GLU A 270 -8.11 12.08 3.18
C GLU A 270 -9.19 12.38 2.12
N GLY A 271 -9.67 13.62 2.11
CA GLY A 271 -10.69 14.09 1.18
C GLY A 271 -12.08 13.52 1.47
N ARG A 272 -12.33 12.98 2.66
CA ARG A 272 -13.61 12.39 3.07
C ARG A 272 -14.23 13.18 4.20
N ALA A 273 -15.54 13.38 4.14
CA ALA A 273 -16.30 13.92 5.25
C ALA A 273 -16.23 12.95 6.45
N LEU A 274 -15.98 13.48 7.65
CA LEU A 274 -15.91 12.69 8.88
C LEU A 274 -17.19 12.77 9.69
N ASN A 275 -17.72 11.60 10.03
CA ASN A 275 -18.67 11.41 11.12
C ASN A 275 -17.88 11.02 12.38
N LEU A 276 -17.96 11.81 13.44
CA LEU A 276 -17.23 11.54 14.68
C LEU A 276 -18.17 10.95 15.73
N HIS A 277 -17.76 9.85 16.36
CA HIS A 277 -18.50 9.31 17.51
C HIS A 277 -17.79 9.71 18.80
N ARG A 278 -18.44 10.57 19.58
CA ARG A 278 -17.80 11.28 20.70
C ARG A 278 -18.20 10.68 22.04
N TYR A 279 -17.21 10.59 22.93
CA TYR A 279 -17.35 10.18 24.32
C TYR A 279 -16.57 11.15 25.22
N PRO A 280 -17.04 12.40 25.38
CA PRO A 280 -16.33 13.39 26.18
C PRO A 280 -16.11 12.95 27.63
N ASP A 281 -17.00 12.08 28.15
CA ASP A 281 -16.99 11.55 29.51
C ASP A 281 -16.43 10.12 29.66
N GLY A 282 -15.87 9.58 28.58
CA GLY A 282 -15.26 8.26 28.56
C GLY A 282 -16.15 7.17 27.97
N ALA A 283 -15.51 6.07 27.57
CA ALA A 283 -16.09 4.93 26.87
C ALA A 283 -17.05 4.09 27.73
N ASP A 284 -17.05 4.25 29.05
CA ASP A 284 -18.02 3.64 29.96
C ASP A 284 -19.35 4.41 30.02
N LYS A 285 -19.42 5.59 29.37
CA LYS A 285 -20.64 6.42 29.26
C LYS A 285 -21.21 6.37 27.84
N THR A 286 -22.45 6.83 27.71
CA THR A 286 -23.13 6.92 26.41
C THR A 286 -22.44 7.95 25.52
N GLY A 287 -22.00 7.51 24.33
CA GLY A 287 -21.48 8.39 23.29
C GLY A 287 -22.58 9.01 22.43
N PHE A 288 -22.20 9.94 21.55
CA PHE A 288 -23.11 10.55 20.59
C PHE A 288 -22.42 10.88 19.26
N TRP A 289 -23.20 10.83 18.18
CA TRP A 289 -22.74 11.17 16.83
C TRP A 289 -22.62 12.69 16.68
N HIS A 290 -21.50 13.12 16.09
CA HIS A 290 -21.22 14.51 15.79
C HIS A 290 -20.73 14.63 14.35
N LYS A 291 -21.62 15.09 13.47
CA LYS A 291 -21.36 15.23 12.03
C LYS A 291 -21.04 16.68 11.65
N GLN A 292 -21.76 17.62 12.25
CA GLN A 292 -21.63 19.05 11.99
C GLN A 292 -20.28 19.58 12.49
N ARG A 293 -19.52 20.28 11.64
CA ARG A 293 -18.33 21.02 12.04
C ARG A 293 -18.73 22.07 13.09
N PRO A 294 -18.14 22.05 14.29
CA PRO A 294 -18.51 23.00 15.34
C PRO A 294 -18.05 24.42 14.97
N ALA A 295 -18.82 25.43 15.36
CA ALA A 295 -18.49 26.83 15.06
C ALA A 295 -17.16 27.30 15.67
N HIS A 296 -16.72 26.66 16.75
CA HIS A 296 -15.44 26.93 17.42
C HIS A 296 -14.29 26.04 16.92
N ALA A 297 -14.50 25.27 15.84
CA ALA A 297 -13.42 24.53 15.21
C ALA A 297 -12.31 25.49 14.73
N PRO A 298 -11.03 25.13 14.86
CA PRO A 298 -9.93 25.92 14.33
C PRO A 298 -10.10 26.24 12.84
N GLU A 299 -9.63 27.41 12.41
CA GLU A 299 -9.76 27.86 11.01
C GLU A 299 -9.01 26.95 10.03
N TRP A 300 -7.90 26.36 10.46
CA TRP A 300 -7.12 25.41 9.66
C TRP A 300 -7.82 24.08 9.42
N LEU A 301 -8.87 23.76 10.18
CA LEU A 301 -9.57 22.49 10.06
C LEU A 301 -10.39 22.45 8.77
N GLY A 302 -9.99 21.56 7.85
CA GLY A 302 -10.67 21.30 6.59
C GLY A 302 -12.17 21.06 6.76
N SER A 303 -12.95 21.53 5.78
CA SER A 303 -14.40 21.41 5.83
C SER A 303 -15.01 21.26 4.45
N TRP A 304 -16.11 20.52 4.38
CA TRP A 304 -16.91 20.38 3.18
C TRP A 304 -18.36 20.72 3.48
N LYS A 305 -18.95 21.54 2.62
CA LYS A 305 -20.36 21.87 2.67
C LYS A 305 -21.12 20.90 1.77
N ASN A 306 -21.99 20.10 2.35
CA ASN A 306 -22.91 19.27 1.59
C ASN A 306 -23.97 20.16 0.95
N ALA A 307 -23.89 20.34 -0.37
CA ALA A 307 -24.85 21.15 -1.12
C ALA A 307 -26.23 20.52 -1.22
N GLU A 308 -26.32 19.20 -1.00
CA GLU A 308 -27.56 18.41 -1.08
C GLU A 308 -28.15 18.12 0.30
N ALA A 309 -27.67 18.78 1.36
CA ALA A 309 -28.23 18.59 2.70
C ALA A 309 -29.67 19.12 2.77
N ASP A 310 -30.60 18.27 3.19
CA ASP A 310 -31.99 18.66 3.45
C ASP A 310 -32.10 19.62 4.64
N ASP A 311 -33.23 20.32 4.73
CA ASP A 311 -33.53 21.22 5.85
C ASP A 311 -33.48 20.48 7.19
N GLY A 312 -32.57 20.90 8.07
CA GLY A 312 -32.34 20.28 9.38
C GLY A 312 -31.28 19.18 9.39
N GLU A 313 -30.72 18.82 8.23
CA GLU A 313 -29.57 17.91 8.16
C GLU A 313 -28.23 18.63 8.37
N THR A 314 -27.18 17.83 8.53
CA THR A 314 -25.82 18.35 8.65
C THR A 314 -25.37 18.96 7.33
N THR A 315 -25.01 20.24 7.38
CA THR A 315 -24.64 21.02 6.20
C THR A 315 -23.14 21.11 6.00
N THR A 316 -22.36 21.17 7.09
CA THR A 316 -20.90 21.32 7.01
C THR A 316 -20.23 20.22 7.81
N TYR A 317 -19.39 19.42 7.16
CA TYR A 317 -18.64 18.33 7.76
C TYR A 317 -17.18 18.74 7.96
N VAL A 318 -16.51 18.10 8.91
CA VAL A 318 -15.04 18.13 9.02
C VAL A 318 -14.45 17.22 7.95
N VAL A 319 -13.37 17.65 7.30
CA VAL A 319 -12.59 16.84 6.36
C VAL A 319 -11.17 16.73 6.88
N ALA A 320 -10.65 15.51 7.00
CA ALA A 320 -9.26 15.30 7.35
C ALA A 320 -8.39 15.48 6.11
N GLU A 321 -7.63 16.56 6.03
CA GLU A 321 -6.68 16.83 4.94
C GLU A 321 -5.22 16.80 5.45
N GLU A 322 -5.04 16.79 6.77
CA GLU A 322 -3.72 16.78 7.41
C GLU A 322 -3.74 15.99 8.72
N PRO A 323 -2.60 15.45 9.19
CA PRO A 323 -2.53 14.61 10.38
C PRO A 323 -3.06 15.31 11.65
N ALA A 324 -2.86 16.63 11.78
CA ALA A 324 -3.37 17.43 12.88
C ALA A 324 -4.91 17.34 13.04
N THR A 325 -5.65 17.06 11.96
CA THR A 325 -7.11 16.89 12.02
C THR A 325 -7.51 15.66 12.84
N VAL A 326 -6.76 14.57 12.74
CA VAL A 326 -7.00 13.33 13.51
C VAL A 326 -6.74 13.59 15.00
N VAL A 327 -5.68 14.31 15.33
CA VAL A 327 -5.35 14.73 16.69
C VAL A 327 -6.41 15.67 17.26
N TRP A 328 -6.90 16.61 16.45
CA TRP A 328 -8.01 17.48 16.84
C TRP A 328 -9.29 16.68 17.12
N ALA A 329 -9.63 15.69 16.27
CA ALA A 329 -10.80 14.85 16.48
C ALA A 329 -10.70 14.08 17.82
N ALA A 330 -9.54 13.52 18.12
CA ALA A 330 -9.26 12.88 19.42
C ALA A 330 -9.39 13.88 20.59
N ASN A 331 -8.83 15.09 20.46
CA ASN A 331 -8.96 16.14 21.49
C ASN A 331 -10.40 16.61 21.68
N PHE A 332 -11.19 16.59 20.61
CA PHE A 332 -12.62 16.87 20.62
C PHE A 332 -13.43 15.74 21.28
N GLY A 333 -12.78 14.65 21.69
CA GLY A 333 -13.38 13.51 22.38
C GLY A 333 -13.98 12.48 21.44
N ALA A 334 -13.62 12.48 20.16
CA ALA A 334 -14.00 11.42 19.23
C ALA A 334 -13.15 10.17 19.50
N LEU A 335 -13.79 9.12 19.99
CA LEU A 335 -13.14 7.83 20.19
C LEU A 335 -13.26 6.92 18.98
N GLU A 336 -14.15 7.25 18.02
CA GLU A 336 -14.24 6.58 16.72
C GLU A 336 -14.32 7.62 15.61
N TRP A 337 -13.66 7.32 14.49
CA TRP A 337 -13.57 8.14 13.29
C TRP A 337 -14.21 7.38 12.14
N HIS A 338 -15.24 7.97 11.54
CA HIS A 338 -16.01 7.33 10.48
C HIS A 338 -15.99 8.20 9.20
N PRO A 339 -15.01 8.01 8.32
CA PRO A 339 -15.00 8.69 7.03
C PRO A 339 -16.13 8.17 6.14
N TRP A 340 -16.62 9.05 5.27
CA TRP A 340 -17.43 8.63 4.14
C TRP A 340 -16.61 7.73 3.21
N THR A 341 -17.25 6.74 2.60
CA THR A 341 -16.58 5.82 1.66
C THR A 341 -16.41 6.44 0.27
N SER A 342 -17.08 7.55 -0.01
CA SER A 342 -16.84 8.45 -1.14
C SER A 342 -15.98 9.65 -0.71
N ARG A 343 -15.34 10.29 -1.70
CA ARG A 343 -14.64 11.57 -1.50
C ARG A 343 -15.62 12.74 -1.62
N THR A 344 -15.31 13.86 -0.98
CA THR A 344 -16.13 15.08 -0.99
C THR A 344 -16.25 15.71 -2.39
N THR A 345 -15.32 15.40 -3.29
CA THR A 345 -15.34 15.81 -4.71
C THR A 345 -16.34 15.01 -5.55
N ALA A 346 -16.70 13.80 -5.13
CA ALA A 346 -17.63 12.91 -5.82
C ALA A 346 -18.46 12.12 -4.77
N PRO A 347 -19.36 12.78 -4.03
CA PRO A 347 -19.99 12.21 -2.83
C PRO A 347 -20.90 11.01 -3.10
N HIS A 348 -21.31 10.79 -4.34
CA HIS A 348 -22.15 9.66 -4.79
C HIS A 348 -21.37 8.48 -5.36
N GLU A 349 -20.06 8.64 -5.53
CA GLU A 349 -19.17 7.62 -6.08
C GLU A 349 -18.27 7.08 -4.95
N PRO A 350 -18.57 5.90 -4.39
CA PRO A 350 -17.68 5.26 -3.43
C PRO A 350 -16.33 4.93 -4.08
N THR A 351 -15.27 4.98 -3.28
CA THR A 351 -13.94 4.49 -3.71
C THR A 351 -13.66 3.07 -3.25
N TYR A 352 -14.60 2.46 -2.50
CA TYR A 352 -14.50 1.10 -1.99
C TYR A 352 -15.84 0.38 -2.07
N ALA A 353 -15.80 -0.89 -2.46
CA ALA A 353 -16.82 -1.87 -2.11
C ALA A 353 -16.43 -2.55 -0.78
N LEU A 354 -17.40 -2.75 0.11
CA LEU A 354 -17.16 -3.17 1.49
C LEU A 354 -17.99 -4.39 1.84
N ILE A 355 -17.35 -5.40 2.43
CA ILE A 355 -18.04 -6.54 3.05
C ILE A 355 -17.90 -6.40 4.56
N ASP A 356 -19.02 -6.28 5.27
CA ASP A 356 -19.04 -6.23 6.73
C ASP A 356 -19.54 -7.57 7.30
N LEU A 357 -18.68 -8.24 8.06
CA LEU A 357 -18.95 -9.53 8.68
C LEU A 357 -19.31 -9.32 10.14
N ASP A 358 -20.63 -9.27 10.40
CA ASP A 358 -21.18 -8.99 11.72
C ASP A 358 -21.61 -10.29 12.42
N PRO A 359 -21.06 -10.61 13.60
CA PRO A 359 -21.44 -11.81 14.32
C PRO A 359 -22.81 -11.65 14.99
N GLY A 360 -23.65 -12.68 14.87
CA GLY A 360 -24.82 -12.84 15.72
C GLY A 360 -24.42 -13.39 17.11
N GLU A 361 -25.40 -13.50 18.01
CA GLU A 361 -25.15 -13.91 19.41
C GLU A 361 -24.54 -15.31 19.55
N SER A 362 -24.80 -16.22 18.62
CA SER A 362 -24.24 -17.58 18.63
C SER A 362 -23.11 -17.77 17.63
N THR A 363 -22.65 -16.70 16.96
CA THR A 363 -21.55 -16.76 15.99
C THR A 363 -20.23 -16.70 16.75
N SER A 364 -19.41 -17.75 16.63
CA SER A 364 -18.09 -17.76 17.24
C SER A 364 -17.08 -16.94 16.42
N TRP A 365 -15.95 -16.60 17.04
CA TRP A 365 -14.85 -15.95 16.31
C TRP A 365 -14.31 -16.84 15.18
N ALA A 366 -14.24 -18.15 15.42
CA ALA A 366 -13.82 -19.11 14.40
C ALA A 366 -14.76 -19.10 13.19
N ASP A 367 -16.07 -18.98 13.41
CA ASP A 367 -17.06 -18.88 12.32
C ASP A 367 -16.85 -17.63 11.47
N LEU A 368 -16.54 -16.49 12.10
CA LEU A 368 -16.20 -15.27 11.37
C LEU A 368 -14.93 -15.42 10.54
N LEU A 369 -13.89 -16.08 11.07
CA LEU A 369 -12.67 -16.36 10.32
C LEU A 369 -12.94 -17.28 9.13
N VAL A 370 -13.81 -18.28 9.27
CA VAL A 370 -14.27 -19.12 8.14
C VAL A 370 -14.94 -18.25 7.08
N LEU A 371 -15.88 -17.37 7.46
CA LEU A 371 -16.53 -16.46 6.52
C LEU A 371 -15.52 -15.54 5.83
N ALA A 372 -14.57 -14.94 6.56
CA ALA A 372 -13.55 -14.07 5.99
C ALA A 372 -12.64 -14.81 4.98
N ARG A 373 -12.22 -16.05 5.30
CA ARG A 373 -11.43 -16.89 4.38
C ARG A 373 -12.21 -17.29 3.13
N LEU A 374 -13.50 -17.59 3.25
CA LEU A 374 -14.33 -17.87 2.07
C LEU A 374 -14.43 -16.65 1.15
N HIS A 375 -14.52 -15.44 1.71
CA HIS A 375 -14.47 -14.21 0.92
C HIS A 375 -13.08 -14.03 0.27
N ARG A 376 -11.98 -14.31 0.98
CA ARG A 376 -10.63 -14.34 0.39
C ARG A 376 -10.60 -15.23 -0.86
N THR A 377 -11.03 -16.48 -0.74
CA THR A 377 -11.04 -17.44 -1.85
C THR A 377 -11.91 -16.95 -3.02
N ALA A 378 -13.06 -16.35 -2.73
CA ALA A 378 -13.94 -15.79 -3.76
C ALA A 378 -13.28 -14.60 -4.50
N LEU A 379 -12.63 -13.69 -3.77
CA LEU A 379 -11.90 -12.56 -4.34
C LEU A 379 -10.70 -13.02 -5.18
N GLU A 380 -9.94 -14.00 -4.69
CA GLU A 380 -8.83 -14.62 -5.42
C GLU A 380 -9.30 -15.23 -6.74
N HIS A 381 -10.43 -15.96 -6.73
CA HIS A 381 -11.03 -16.54 -7.93
C HIS A 381 -11.50 -15.48 -8.94
N LEU A 382 -12.08 -14.38 -8.45
CA LEU A 382 -12.58 -13.28 -9.28
C LEU A 382 -11.48 -12.39 -9.85
N GLY A 383 -10.24 -12.51 -9.39
CA GLY A 383 -9.19 -11.61 -9.82
C GLY A 383 -9.15 -10.29 -9.06
N VAL A 384 -9.87 -10.17 -7.94
CA VAL A 384 -10.15 -8.91 -7.25
C VAL A 384 -9.25 -8.77 -6.01
N THR A 385 -8.58 -7.63 -5.88
CA THR A 385 -7.79 -7.32 -4.68
C THR A 385 -8.70 -6.79 -3.57
N GLY A 386 -8.54 -7.30 -2.35
CA GLY A 386 -9.16 -6.76 -1.16
C GLY A 386 -8.38 -7.17 0.09
N ARG A 387 -8.60 -6.48 1.21
CA ARG A 387 -7.94 -6.80 2.49
C ARG A 387 -8.91 -6.77 3.67
N PRO A 388 -8.78 -7.69 4.65
CA PRO A 388 -9.57 -7.68 5.87
C PRO A 388 -8.98 -6.75 6.92
N LYS A 389 -9.84 -6.21 7.79
CA LYS A 389 -9.45 -5.59 9.05
C LYS A 389 -10.32 -6.11 10.18
N VAL A 390 -9.73 -6.28 11.35
CA VAL A 390 -10.53 -6.44 12.56
C VAL A 390 -11.15 -5.11 12.94
N THR A 391 -12.39 -5.15 13.41
CA THR A 391 -13.09 -3.92 13.80
C THR A 391 -12.61 -3.33 15.13
N GLY A 392 -11.83 -4.05 15.94
CA GLY A 392 -11.55 -3.68 17.33
C GLY A 392 -12.70 -4.02 18.30
N ARG A 393 -13.72 -4.75 17.82
CA ARG A 393 -14.89 -5.18 18.62
C ARG A 393 -15.19 -6.66 18.41
N ARG A 394 -16.09 -7.00 17.48
CA ARG A 394 -16.48 -8.40 17.24
C ARG A 394 -16.42 -8.81 15.78
N GLY A 395 -16.55 -7.86 14.84
CA GLY A 395 -16.64 -8.14 13.41
C GLY A 395 -15.31 -7.99 12.66
N ILE A 396 -15.36 -8.39 11.39
CA ILE A 396 -14.30 -8.22 10.38
C ILE A 396 -14.88 -7.44 9.21
N GLN A 397 -14.11 -6.50 8.66
CA GLN A 397 -14.49 -5.78 7.45
C GLN A 397 -13.49 -6.04 6.34
N ILE A 398 -13.95 -6.29 5.12
CA ILE A 398 -13.09 -6.47 3.94
C ILE A 398 -13.30 -5.29 3.01
N TRP A 399 -12.19 -4.64 2.66
CA TRP A 399 -12.18 -3.44 1.83
C TRP A 399 -11.65 -3.78 0.45
N ILE A 400 -12.36 -3.35 -0.58
CA ILE A 400 -12.08 -3.62 -1.99
C ILE A 400 -12.04 -2.27 -2.70
N PRO A 401 -10.86 -1.76 -3.11
CA PRO A 401 -10.80 -0.51 -3.85
C PRO A 401 -11.41 -0.69 -5.23
N ILE A 402 -11.99 0.39 -5.76
CA ILE A 402 -12.69 0.39 -7.05
C ILE A 402 -12.32 1.64 -7.85
N VAL A 403 -12.36 1.53 -9.18
CA VAL A 403 -12.27 2.70 -10.07
C VAL A 403 -13.44 3.66 -9.86
N ALA A 404 -13.27 4.91 -10.29
CA ALA A 404 -14.37 5.88 -10.31
C ALA A 404 -15.50 5.44 -11.27
N GLY A 405 -16.70 5.99 -11.09
CA GLY A 405 -17.87 5.69 -11.93
C GLY A 405 -18.81 4.63 -11.39
N TYR A 406 -18.45 3.89 -10.34
CA TYR A 406 -19.41 3.06 -9.60
C TYR A 406 -20.30 3.92 -8.71
N SER A 407 -21.60 3.61 -8.66
CA SER A 407 -22.50 4.15 -7.65
C SER A 407 -22.51 3.28 -6.38
N PHE A 408 -23.09 3.81 -5.31
CA PHE A 408 -23.41 3.02 -4.11
C PHE A 408 -24.33 1.82 -4.40
N ASP A 409 -25.24 1.95 -5.36
CA ASP A 409 -26.13 0.86 -5.73
C ASP A 409 -25.40 -0.27 -6.45
N ASP A 410 -24.44 0.08 -7.33
CA ASP A 410 -23.63 -0.90 -8.05
C ASP A 410 -22.76 -1.72 -7.08
N THR A 411 -22.04 -1.03 -6.19
CA THR A 411 -21.20 -1.69 -5.18
C THR A 411 -22.02 -2.55 -4.22
N ARG A 412 -23.17 -2.04 -3.75
CA ARG A 412 -24.10 -2.80 -2.91
C ARG A 412 -24.60 -4.06 -3.61
N ALA A 413 -25.04 -3.96 -4.87
CA ALA A 413 -25.55 -5.09 -5.63
C ALA A 413 -24.47 -6.15 -5.88
N TRP A 414 -23.25 -5.71 -6.20
CA TRP A 414 -22.11 -6.60 -6.39
C TRP A 414 -21.73 -7.33 -5.09
N VAL A 415 -21.60 -6.61 -3.97
CA VAL A 415 -21.28 -7.21 -2.68
C VAL A 415 -22.41 -8.12 -2.18
N GLU A 416 -23.68 -7.77 -2.42
CA GLU A 416 -24.82 -8.62 -2.11
C GLU A 416 -24.73 -9.96 -2.86
N LYS A 417 -24.42 -9.93 -4.17
CA LYS A 417 -24.27 -11.13 -4.98
C LYS A 417 -23.10 -12.00 -4.53
N LEU A 418 -21.96 -11.38 -4.22
CA LEU A 418 -20.78 -12.06 -3.66
C LEU A 418 -21.11 -12.73 -2.32
N SER A 419 -21.67 -11.95 -1.39
CA SER A 419 -22.02 -12.41 -0.04
C SER A 419 -23.02 -13.56 -0.07
N LYS A 420 -24.05 -13.48 -0.94
CA LYS A 420 -25.02 -14.58 -1.10
C LYS A 420 -24.38 -15.83 -1.69
N THR A 421 -23.40 -15.68 -2.57
CA THR A 421 -22.66 -16.82 -3.15
C THR A 421 -21.83 -17.52 -2.08
N VAL A 422 -21.09 -16.75 -1.28
CA VAL A 422 -20.33 -17.28 -0.13
C VAL A 422 -21.26 -17.92 0.91
N GLY A 423 -22.35 -17.25 1.28
CA GLY A 423 -23.29 -17.75 2.29
C GLY A 423 -24.07 -19.00 1.86
N ARG A 424 -24.12 -19.35 0.56
CA ARG A 424 -24.66 -20.64 0.10
C ARG A 424 -23.74 -21.83 0.39
N VAL A 425 -22.44 -21.58 0.59
CA VAL A 425 -21.46 -22.62 0.95
C VAL A 425 -21.60 -23.02 2.42
N VAL A 426 -21.98 -22.06 3.28
CA VAL A 426 -22.13 -22.22 4.74
C VAL A 426 -23.46 -21.64 5.24
N PRO A 427 -24.61 -22.16 4.77
CA PRO A 427 -25.94 -21.62 5.10
C PRO A 427 -26.27 -21.68 6.60
N GLU A 428 -25.62 -22.57 7.34
CA GLU A 428 -25.73 -22.70 8.80
C GLU A 428 -25.05 -21.57 9.57
N LEU A 429 -24.14 -20.82 8.94
CA LEU A 429 -23.41 -19.72 9.60
C LEU A 429 -24.03 -18.34 9.33
N VAL A 430 -24.91 -18.20 8.34
CA VAL A 430 -25.38 -16.90 7.83
C VAL A 430 -26.90 -16.76 7.90
N SER A 431 -27.37 -15.59 8.33
CA SER A 431 -28.76 -15.18 8.23
C SER A 431 -28.97 -13.93 7.37
N TRP A 432 -29.97 -14.00 6.51
CA TRP A 432 -30.41 -12.90 5.63
C TRP A 432 -31.59 -12.10 6.23
N LYS A 433 -32.03 -12.43 7.44
CA LYS A 433 -33.16 -11.77 8.09
C LYS A 433 -32.79 -10.36 8.53
N TRP A 434 -33.71 -9.42 8.29
CA TRP A 434 -33.53 -8.02 8.67
C TRP A 434 -33.51 -7.83 10.19
N GLU A 435 -34.46 -8.41 10.90
CA GLU A 435 -34.58 -8.25 12.35
C GLU A 435 -33.61 -9.17 13.11
N VAL A 436 -32.83 -8.62 14.06
CA VAL A 436 -31.80 -9.37 14.82
C VAL A 436 -32.38 -10.60 15.52
N LYS A 437 -33.55 -10.47 16.16
CA LYS A 437 -34.24 -11.58 16.84
C LYS A 437 -34.61 -12.74 15.90
N GLU A 438 -34.79 -12.48 14.60
CA GLU A 438 -35.11 -13.50 13.60
C GLU A 438 -33.87 -14.20 13.04
N ARG A 439 -32.67 -13.66 13.33
CA ARG A 439 -31.41 -14.22 12.81
C ARG A 439 -30.97 -15.49 13.54
N LYS A 440 -31.65 -15.86 14.64
CA LYS A 440 -31.35 -17.05 15.45
C LYS A 440 -29.87 -17.15 15.86
N GLY A 441 -29.23 -16.00 16.12
CA GLY A 441 -27.83 -15.91 16.54
C GLY A 441 -26.78 -16.05 15.42
N LEU A 442 -27.17 -16.27 14.17
CA LEU A 442 -26.26 -16.41 13.02
C LEU A 442 -25.65 -15.08 12.56
N ALA A 443 -24.53 -15.16 11.84
CA ALA A 443 -23.81 -14.01 11.32
C ALA A 443 -24.60 -13.31 10.22
N ARG A 444 -24.34 -12.02 10.03
CA ARG A 444 -24.84 -11.22 8.90
C ARG A 444 -23.65 -10.82 8.02
N LEU A 445 -23.80 -11.07 6.72
CA LEU A 445 -22.94 -10.52 5.68
C LEU A 445 -23.57 -9.20 5.23
N ASP A 446 -23.23 -8.10 5.90
CA ASP A 446 -23.95 -6.83 5.76
C ASP A 446 -23.45 -5.99 4.58
N TYR A 447 -23.96 -6.32 3.39
CA TYR A 447 -23.74 -5.53 2.19
C TYR A 447 -24.39 -4.13 2.24
N THR A 448 -25.25 -3.85 3.23
CA THR A 448 -25.97 -2.56 3.34
C THR A 448 -25.12 -1.41 3.85
N GLN A 449 -23.86 -1.69 4.23
CA GLN A 449 -22.86 -0.67 4.52
C GLN A 449 -22.41 0.09 3.27
N ASN A 450 -22.63 -0.45 2.07
CA ASN A 450 -22.40 0.22 0.80
C ASN A 450 -23.56 1.19 0.49
N ALA A 451 -23.66 2.27 1.26
CA ALA A 451 -24.62 3.33 1.03
C ALA A 451 -24.07 4.70 1.46
N VAL A 452 -24.63 5.76 0.87
CA VAL A 452 -24.27 7.14 1.19
C VAL A 452 -24.38 7.40 2.69
N ASN A 453 -23.40 8.09 3.28
CA ASN A 453 -23.39 8.52 4.68
C ASN A 453 -23.49 7.38 5.71
N LYS A 454 -23.20 6.13 5.34
CA LYS A 454 -23.05 5.02 6.30
C LYS A 454 -21.77 5.20 7.12
N THR A 455 -21.87 4.91 8.41
CA THR A 455 -20.77 5.10 9.35
C THR A 455 -19.95 3.83 9.47
N LEU A 456 -18.77 3.84 8.86
CA LEU A 456 -17.82 2.74 8.89
C LEU A 456 -16.56 3.18 9.63
N VAL A 457 -16.12 2.38 10.61
CA VAL A 457 -14.95 2.75 11.42
C VAL A 457 -13.68 2.70 10.56
N ALA A 458 -12.91 3.78 10.57
CA ALA A 458 -11.69 3.88 9.78
C ALA A 458 -10.63 2.85 10.22
N PRO A 459 -9.74 2.43 9.31
CA PRO A 459 -8.44 1.87 9.69
C PRO A 459 -7.77 2.73 10.76
N TYR A 460 -7.20 2.08 11.77
CA TYR A 460 -6.48 2.68 12.89
C TYR A 460 -7.30 3.57 13.83
N SER A 461 -8.62 3.62 13.65
CA SER A 461 -9.49 4.30 14.61
C SER A 461 -9.64 3.49 15.90
N PRO A 462 -9.55 4.13 17.08
CA PRO A 462 -9.82 3.47 18.34
C PRO A 462 -11.30 3.08 18.45
N ARG A 463 -11.60 2.22 19.43
CA ARG A 463 -12.95 1.76 19.76
C ARG A 463 -13.25 2.00 21.24
N PRO A 464 -14.47 2.42 21.61
CA PRO A 464 -14.87 2.76 22.97
C PRO A 464 -15.10 1.47 23.79
N ALA A 465 -14.01 0.82 24.16
CA ALA A 465 -14.01 -0.42 24.92
C ALA A 465 -12.84 -0.46 25.91
N PHE A 466 -12.83 -1.49 26.77
CA PHE A 466 -11.76 -1.72 27.72
C PHE A 466 -10.41 -1.86 27.01
N GLY A 467 -9.40 -1.12 27.48
CA GLY A 467 -8.05 -1.12 26.92
C GLY A 467 -7.88 -0.29 25.64
N ALA A 468 -8.93 0.38 25.14
CA ALA A 468 -8.91 1.16 23.89
C ALA A 468 -8.44 0.33 22.67
N PRO A 469 -9.17 -0.74 22.29
CA PRO A 469 -8.83 -1.53 21.10
C PRO A 469 -8.97 -0.70 19.83
N VAL A 470 -8.27 -1.12 18.79
CA VAL A 470 -8.19 -0.40 17.52
C VAL A 470 -8.75 -1.25 16.38
N SER A 471 -9.36 -0.58 15.39
CA SER A 471 -9.71 -1.21 14.12
C SER A 471 -8.45 -1.40 13.26
N VAL A 472 -7.89 -2.61 13.18
CA VAL A 472 -6.56 -2.86 12.58
C VAL A 472 -6.64 -3.60 11.23
N PRO A 473 -6.11 -3.01 10.15
CA PRO A 473 -5.79 -3.69 8.88
C PRO A 473 -4.98 -4.97 9.05
N LEU A 474 -5.32 -6.00 8.28
CA LEU A 474 -4.63 -7.30 8.28
C LEU A 474 -4.23 -7.73 6.87
N ALA A 475 -3.13 -8.45 6.79
CA ALA A 475 -2.83 -9.35 5.69
C ALA A 475 -3.76 -10.58 5.76
N TRP A 476 -3.85 -11.32 4.65
CA TRP A 476 -4.80 -12.43 4.55
C TRP A 476 -4.38 -13.68 5.33
N ASP A 477 -3.06 -13.88 5.45
CA ASP A 477 -2.40 -14.93 6.22
C ASP A 477 -2.51 -14.71 7.74
N GLU A 478 -2.64 -13.46 8.19
CA GLU A 478 -2.89 -13.16 9.61
C GLU A 478 -4.22 -13.74 10.11
N LEU A 479 -5.17 -14.07 9.22
CA LEU A 479 -6.40 -14.78 9.61
C LEU A 479 -6.15 -16.19 10.15
N ASP A 480 -4.99 -16.78 9.85
CA ASP A 480 -4.58 -18.12 10.29
C ASP A 480 -3.81 -18.12 11.62
N ASP A 481 -3.55 -16.94 12.20
CA ASP A 481 -2.96 -16.82 13.52
C ASP A 481 -3.96 -17.33 14.60
N PRO A 482 -3.61 -18.37 15.37
CA PRO A 482 -4.47 -18.93 16.41
C PRO A 482 -4.76 -17.95 17.56
N ASP A 483 -3.90 -16.96 17.76
CA ASP A 483 -4.02 -15.93 18.79
C ASP A 483 -4.73 -14.66 18.29
N LEU A 484 -5.16 -14.63 17.02
CA LEU A 484 -5.91 -13.52 16.48
C LEU A 484 -7.22 -13.34 17.24
N ARG A 485 -7.44 -12.14 17.76
CA ARG A 485 -8.69 -11.69 18.38
C ARG A 485 -9.14 -10.38 17.75
N PRO A 486 -10.45 -10.10 17.72
CA PRO A 486 -10.98 -8.88 17.10
C PRO A 486 -10.52 -7.58 17.79
N ASP A 487 -10.05 -7.66 19.03
CA ASP A 487 -9.60 -6.57 19.90
C ASP A 487 -8.13 -6.72 20.32
N ARG A 488 -7.34 -7.55 19.61
CA ARG A 488 -5.96 -7.88 19.95
C ARG A 488 -5.07 -6.65 20.15
N TRP A 489 -5.22 -5.66 19.28
CA TRP A 489 -4.40 -4.45 19.28
C TRP A 489 -5.15 -3.29 19.91
N THR A 490 -4.41 -2.55 20.73
CA THR A 490 -4.88 -1.37 21.44
C THR A 490 -4.06 -0.17 21.02
N ILE A 491 -4.45 1.03 21.46
CA ILE A 491 -3.64 2.24 21.23
C ILE A 491 -2.21 2.12 21.78
N ARG A 492 -1.96 1.22 22.74
CA ARG A 492 -0.65 0.99 23.35
C ARG A 492 0.22 -0.01 22.61
N THR A 493 -0.38 -0.92 21.84
CA THR A 493 0.33 -2.03 21.18
C THR A 493 0.33 -1.93 19.66
N LEU A 494 -0.47 -1.03 19.08
CA LEU A 494 -0.55 -0.86 17.63
C LEU A 494 0.74 -0.34 17.03
N LEU A 495 1.43 0.61 17.69
CA LEU A 495 2.59 1.25 17.10
C LEU A 495 3.74 0.24 16.91
N ASP A 496 3.99 -0.61 17.89
CA ASP A 496 4.94 -1.73 17.76
C ASP A 496 4.56 -2.67 16.61
N ARG A 497 3.25 -2.92 16.42
CA ARG A 497 2.72 -3.71 15.30
C ARG A 497 2.95 -3.02 13.95
N LEU A 498 2.81 -1.70 13.87
CA LEU A 498 3.08 -0.94 12.64
C LEU A 498 4.57 -0.90 12.34
N GLU A 499 5.43 -0.80 13.36
CA GLU A 499 6.88 -0.83 13.20
C GLU A 499 7.37 -2.20 12.72
N SER A 500 6.84 -3.30 13.27
CA SER A 500 7.21 -4.66 12.90
C SER A 500 6.73 -5.05 11.49
N ASP A 501 5.46 -4.79 11.21
CA ASP A 501 4.75 -5.46 10.10
C ASP A 501 4.20 -4.46 9.06
N GLY A 502 4.38 -3.16 9.27
CA GLY A 502 3.88 -2.11 8.39
C GLY A 502 2.35 -2.00 8.35
N ASP A 503 1.83 -1.39 7.27
CA ASP A 503 0.40 -1.19 7.00
C ASP A 503 -0.12 -2.17 5.93
N PRO A 504 -0.81 -3.27 6.30
CA PRO A 504 -1.33 -4.23 5.34
C PRO A 504 -2.37 -3.67 4.37
N PHE A 505 -3.04 -2.56 4.72
CA PHE A 505 -4.00 -1.90 3.84
C PHE A 505 -3.31 -0.99 2.82
N ARG A 506 -1.99 -0.77 2.90
CA ARG A 506 -1.28 0.11 1.97
C ARG A 506 -1.46 -0.32 0.52
N VAL A 507 -1.51 -1.63 0.27
CA VAL A 507 -1.75 -2.21 -1.08
C VAL A 507 -3.10 -1.81 -1.68
N LEU A 508 -4.05 -1.33 -0.87
CA LEU A 508 -5.34 -0.83 -1.35
C LEU A 508 -5.31 0.64 -1.76
N LEU A 509 -4.27 1.38 -1.36
CA LEU A 509 -4.13 2.80 -1.68
C LEU A 509 -3.52 2.94 -3.08
N GLY A 510 -4.24 3.62 -3.98
CA GLY A 510 -3.84 3.76 -5.39
C GLY A 510 -4.19 2.57 -6.28
N ALA A 511 -4.49 1.40 -5.70
CA ALA A 511 -5.15 0.32 -6.43
C ALA A 511 -6.55 0.80 -6.83
N ALA A 512 -6.89 0.71 -8.12
CA ALA A 512 -8.22 0.99 -8.63
C ALA A 512 -8.55 -0.09 -9.65
N GLN A 513 -9.60 -0.88 -9.39
CA GLN A 513 -9.94 -2.05 -10.19
C GLN A 513 -11.43 -2.05 -10.55
N GLU A 514 -11.77 -2.64 -11.68
CA GLU A 514 -13.16 -2.92 -12.04
C GLU A 514 -13.67 -4.14 -11.26
N LEU A 515 -14.94 -4.08 -10.87
CA LEU A 515 -15.64 -5.20 -10.25
C LEU A 515 -16.14 -6.16 -11.35
N PRO A 516 -15.62 -7.40 -11.43
CA PRO A 516 -16.00 -8.34 -12.47
C PRO A 516 -17.42 -8.87 -12.25
N GLU A 517 -18.04 -9.33 -13.33
CA GLU A 517 -19.32 -10.01 -13.25
C GLU A 517 -19.20 -11.32 -12.46
N ILE A 518 -19.97 -11.45 -11.38
CA ILE A 518 -20.09 -12.71 -10.63
C ILE A 518 -21.12 -13.55 -11.37
N ARG A 519 -20.79 -14.74 -11.86
CA ARG A 519 -21.74 -15.61 -12.59
C ARG A 519 -22.58 -16.47 -11.66
#